data_AF-A0A3B8J6T5-F1
#
_entry.id   AF-A0A3B8J6T5-F1
#
_cell.length_a   1.000
_cell.length_b   1.000
_cell.length_c   1.000
_cell.angle_alpha   90.00
_cell.angle_beta   90.00
_cell.angle_gamma   90.00
#
_symmetry.space_group_name_H-M   'P 1'
#
loop_
_entity.id
_entity.type
_entity.pdbx_description
1 polymer ?
#
loop_
_entity_poly.entity_id
_entity_poly.type
_entity_poly.pdbx_seq_one_letter_code
_entity_poly.pdbx_strand_id
1 'polypeptide(L)'
;MSAELIHALEQIEKEKGIQKEVLIEAIEVALITAYKRNYGSAQNVEVYIDRLTGDVRVFALKNIVETVTDPSTELSLEQASRFSPDFEVGDVVEVEVTPRKFGRIAAQTAKQVVMQRIREAERGIIFEEYSSKEEDIISGVVSRFERKNVIIELGRAEAILPPSEQTPGEKYNIHDLSLIHI
;
A
#
# COMPACT_ATOMS: atom_id res chain seq x y z
N MET A 1 11.94 -2.22 -17.70
CA MET A 1 10.73 -2.31 -16.85
C MET A 1 11.03 -1.97 -15.39
N SER A 2 12.19 -2.33 -14.83
CA SER A 2 12.54 -1.97 -13.44
C SER A 2 12.89 -0.48 -13.26
N ALA A 3 13.64 0.11 -14.19
CA ALA A 3 13.98 1.54 -14.13
C ALA A 3 12.77 2.49 -14.27
N GLU A 4 11.69 2.05 -14.94
CA GLU A 4 10.45 2.83 -15.09
C GLU A 4 9.71 2.98 -13.76
N LEU A 5 9.81 2.00 -12.86
CA LEU A 5 9.20 2.05 -11.54
C LEU A 5 9.83 3.18 -10.72
N ILE A 6 11.17 3.22 -10.64
CA ILE A 6 11.89 4.25 -9.86
C ILE A 6 11.56 5.64 -10.39
N HIS A 7 11.60 5.81 -11.71
CA HIS A 7 11.30 7.10 -12.34
C HIS A 7 9.86 7.57 -12.08
N ALA A 8 8.89 6.64 -12.07
CA ALA A 8 7.51 6.95 -11.73
C ALA A 8 7.34 7.32 -10.25
N LEU A 9 8.04 6.65 -9.34
CA LEU A 9 8.02 6.97 -7.90
C LEU A 9 8.60 8.36 -7.63
N GLU A 10 9.68 8.74 -8.31
CA GLU A 10 10.26 10.09 -8.21
C GLU A 10 9.32 11.18 -8.74
N GLN A 11 8.55 10.86 -9.78
CA GLN A 11 7.53 11.79 -10.28
C GLN A 11 6.40 11.97 -9.26
N ILE A 12 5.93 10.88 -8.64
CA ILE A 12 4.89 10.94 -7.60
C ILE A 12 5.37 11.72 -6.38
N GLU A 13 6.63 11.57 -5.98
CA GLU A 13 7.23 12.34 -4.90
C GLU A 13 7.17 13.85 -5.18
N LYS A 14 7.51 14.26 -6.40
CA LYS A 14 7.44 15.68 -6.81
C LYS A 14 6.02 16.22 -6.91
N GLU A 15 5.08 15.44 -7.43
CA GLU A 15 3.71 15.88 -7.70
C GLU A 15 2.80 15.83 -6.47
N LYS A 16 2.97 14.80 -5.63
CA LYS A 16 2.07 14.48 -4.51
C LYS A 16 2.74 14.67 -3.14
N GLY A 17 4.05 14.93 -3.10
CA GLY A 17 4.80 15.10 -1.85
C GLY A 17 4.99 13.80 -1.06
N ILE A 18 4.73 12.64 -1.66
CA ILE A 18 4.89 11.34 -1.01
C ILE A 18 6.32 10.85 -1.21
N GLN A 19 7.09 10.76 -0.13
CA GLN A 19 8.49 10.36 -0.20
C GLN A 19 8.65 9.01 -0.92
N LYS A 20 9.60 8.95 -1.86
CA LYS A 20 9.88 7.74 -2.64
C LYS A 20 10.17 6.55 -1.73
N GLU A 21 10.93 6.75 -0.67
CA GLU A 21 11.32 5.67 0.25
C GLU A 21 10.11 5.02 0.91
N VAL A 22 9.15 5.82 1.38
CA VAL A 22 7.90 5.32 1.98
C VAL A 22 7.06 4.51 0.98
N LEU A 23 7.08 4.88 -0.30
CA LEU A 23 6.42 4.11 -1.34
C LEU A 23 7.13 2.77 -1.56
N ILE A 24 8.46 2.77 -1.62
CA ILE A 24 9.22 1.54 -1.87
C ILE A 24 9.06 0.55 -0.72
N GLU A 25 9.17 0.99 0.52
CA GLU A 25 8.92 0.17 1.71
C GLU A 25 7.49 -0.42 1.69
N ALA A 26 6.49 0.39 1.34
CA ALA A 26 5.11 -0.07 1.25
C ALA A 26 4.93 -1.14 0.14
N ILE A 27 5.66 -0.99 -0.97
CA ILE A 27 5.66 -1.99 -2.05
C ILE A 27 6.33 -3.27 -1.55
N GLU A 28 7.48 -3.20 -0.89
CA GLU A 28 8.19 -4.37 -0.32
C GLU A 28 7.27 -5.20 0.60
N VAL A 29 6.59 -4.54 1.53
CA VAL A 29 5.61 -5.19 2.44
C VAL A 29 4.46 -5.85 1.67
N ALA A 30 3.92 -5.17 0.64
CA ALA A 30 2.85 -5.72 -0.18
C ALA A 30 3.33 -6.91 -1.02
N LEU A 31 4.58 -6.89 -1.48
CA LEU A 31 5.19 -7.99 -2.23
C LEU A 31 5.46 -9.21 -1.38
N ILE A 32 5.87 -9.04 -0.12
CA ILE A 32 5.96 -10.15 0.86
C ILE A 32 4.60 -10.87 0.94
N THR A 33 3.53 -10.10 1.08
CA THR A 33 2.15 -10.63 1.15
C THR A 33 1.76 -11.33 -0.16
N ALA A 34 2.06 -10.71 -1.31
CA ALA A 34 1.78 -11.28 -2.62
C ALA A 34 2.58 -12.58 -2.87
N TYR A 35 3.81 -12.65 -2.39
CA TYR A 35 4.66 -13.84 -2.48
C TYR A 35 4.06 -14.99 -1.66
N LYS A 36 3.76 -14.75 -0.37
CA LYS A 36 3.17 -15.75 0.54
C LYS A 36 1.88 -16.36 -0.03
N ARG A 37 1.01 -15.54 -0.65
CA ARG A 37 -0.25 -16.02 -1.25
C ARG A 37 -0.05 -16.88 -2.50
N ASN A 38 0.93 -16.57 -3.35
CA ASN A 38 1.11 -17.23 -4.64
C ASN A 38 2.03 -18.46 -4.58
N TYR A 39 2.94 -18.51 -3.62
CA TYR A 39 4.01 -19.53 -3.56
C TYR A 39 3.92 -20.45 -2.34
N GLY A 40 2.87 -20.29 -1.50
CA GLY A 40 2.37 -21.31 -0.57
C GLY A 40 3.32 -21.78 0.53
N SER A 41 4.52 -21.23 0.60
CA SER A 41 5.53 -21.60 1.58
C SER A 41 5.51 -20.52 2.66
N ALA A 42 5.13 -20.90 3.88
CA ALA A 42 5.26 -20.07 5.07
C ALA A 42 6.75 -19.92 5.43
N GLN A 43 7.51 -19.32 4.52
CA GLN A 43 8.90 -18.97 4.71
C GLN A 43 8.92 -17.51 5.17
N ASN A 44 9.74 -17.23 6.17
CA ASN A 44 10.11 -15.86 6.49
C ASN A 44 10.85 -15.34 5.27
N VAL A 45 10.15 -14.55 4.45
CA VAL A 45 10.71 -13.97 3.23
C VAL A 45 10.78 -12.47 3.39
N GLU A 46 11.87 -11.93 2.86
CA GLU A 46 12.08 -10.50 2.71
C GLU A 46 12.15 -10.18 1.22
N VAL A 47 11.63 -9.01 0.87
CA VAL A 47 11.64 -8.51 -0.50
C VAL A 47 12.40 -7.21 -0.49
N TYR A 48 13.38 -7.11 -1.38
CA TYR A 48 14.21 -5.92 -1.55
C TYR A 48 14.02 -5.38 -2.96
N ILE A 49 13.86 -4.08 -3.07
CA ILE A 49 13.80 -3.35 -4.33
C ILE A 49 15.05 -2.49 -4.45
N ASP A 50 15.84 -2.72 -5.50
CA ASP A 50 16.99 -1.85 -5.78
C ASP A 50 16.52 -0.42 -6.06
N ARG A 51 17.02 0.55 -5.29
CA ARG A 51 16.58 1.95 -5.34
C ARG A 51 17.00 2.67 -6.63
N LEU A 52 17.97 2.13 -7.36
CA LEU A 52 18.49 2.67 -8.61
C LEU A 52 17.90 1.95 -9.81
N THR A 53 17.93 0.62 -9.80
CA THR A 53 17.49 -0.18 -10.96
C THR A 53 16.02 -0.53 -10.90
N GLY A 54 15.40 -0.57 -9.72
CA GLY A 54 14.04 -1.06 -9.49
C GLY A 54 13.92 -2.59 -9.51
N ASP A 55 15.06 -3.31 -9.50
CA ASP A 55 15.05 -4.77 -9.54
C ASP A 55 14.56 -5.35 -8.21
N VAL A 56 13.61 -6.27 -8.31
CA VAL A 56 12.98 -6.89 -7.15
C VAL A 56 13.64 -8.23 -6.89
N ARG A 57 14.19 -8.40 -5.69
CA ARG A 57 14.76 -9.65 -5.20
C ARG A 57 14.00 -10.14 -3.98
N VAL A 58 13.84 -11.45 -3.88
CA VAL A 58 13.15 -12.10 -2.77
C VAL A 58 14.14 -13.05 -2.10
N PHE A 59 14.29 -12.93 -0.79
CA PHE A 59 15.18 -13.78 0.00
C PHE A 59 14.35 -14.54 1.02
N ALA A 60 14.65 -15.83 1.17
CA ALA A 60 14.15 -16.64 2.27
C ALA A 60 15.16 -16.61 3.41
N LEU A 61 14.71 -16.24 4.60
CA LEU A 61 15.48 -16.27 5.83
C LEU A 61 15.49 -17.70 6.37
N LYS A 62 16.68 -18.26 6.53
CA LYS A 62 16.87 -19.59 7.10
C LYS A 62 17.75 -19.54 8.34
N ASN A 63 17.33 -20.24 9.39
CA ASN A 63 18.12 -20.37 10.62
C ASN A 63 19.21 -21.41 10.43
N ILE A 64 20.42 -21.08 10.85
CA ILE A 64 21.57 -21.99 10.76
C ILE A 64 21.57 -22.90 11.98
N VAL A 65 21.47 -24.21 11.73
CA VAL A 65 21.38 -25.24 12.77
C VAL A 65 22.41 -26.36 12.52
N GLU A 66 22.77 -27.10 13.57
CA GLU A 66 23.66 -28.26 13.42
C GLU A 66 22.96 -29.43 12.71
N THR A 67 21.73 -29.74 13.11
CA THR A 67 20.91 -30.81 12.53
C THR A 67 19.63 -30.22 11.97
N VAL A 68 19.47 -30.29 10.66
CA VAL A 68 18.29 -29.75 9.96
C VAL A 68 17.07 -30.65 10.22
N THR A 69 16.06 -30.09 10.87
CA THR A 69 14.74 -30.70 11.12
C THR A 69 13.71 -30.25 10.08
N ASP A 70 13.75 -28.98 9.68
CA ASP A 70 12.89 -28.42 8.65
C ASP A 70 13.71 -27.71 7.55
N PRO A 71 13.98 -28.38 6.41
CA PRO A 71 14.74 -27.80 5.31
C PRO A 71 14.14 -26.53 4.70
N SER A 72 12.87 -26.22 5.00
CA SER A 72 12.20 -25.04 4.48
C SER A 72 12.58 -23.76 5.25
N THR A 73 12.88 -23.87 6.54
CA THR A 73 13.20 -22.75 7.44
C THR A 73 14.60 -22.84 8.03
N GLU A 74 15.28 -23.97 7.88
CA GLU A 74 16.60 -24.24 8.44
C GLU A 74 17.63 -24.57 7.36
N LEU A 75 18.90 -24.31 7.68
CA LEU A 75 20.06 -24.62 6.84
C LEU A 75 21.18 -25.17 7.72
N SER A 76 21.96 -26.14 7.24
CA SER A 76 23.11 -26.62 8.00
C SER A 76 24.27 -25.63 7.95
N LEU A 77 25.14 -25.64 8.98
CA LEU A 77 26.36 -24.82 8.99
C LEU A 77 27.24 -25.03 7.75
N GLU A 78 27.35 -26.28 7.28
CA GLU A 78 28.11 -26.63 6.08
C GLU A 78 27.52 -25.98 4.80
N GLN A 79 26.19 -25.92 4.71
CA GLN A 79 25.50 -25.28 3.60
C GLN A 79 25.58 -23.75 3.70
N ALA A 80 25.47 -23.19 4.91
CA ALA A 80 25.60 -21.75 5.17
C ALA A 80 27.00 -21.23 4.82
N SER A 81 28.05 -22.02 5.13
CA SER A 81 29.45 -21.70 4.83
C SER A 81 29.73 -21.48 3.33
N ARG A 82 28.84 -21.95 2.44
CA ARG A 82 28.95 -21.72 0.98
C ARG A 82 28.58 -20.29 0.56
N PHE A 83 27.82 -19.58 1.39
CA PHE A 83 27.42 -18.19 1.16
C PHE A 83 28.45 -17.23 1.76
N SER A 84 28.85 -17.47 3.02
CA SER A 84 29.91 -16.73 3.70
C SER A 84 30.58 -17.62 4.75
N PRO A 85 31.92 -17.55 4.94
CA PRO A 85 32.62 -18.34 5.95
C PRO A 85 32.37 -17.85 7.39
N ASP A 86 31.77 -16.68 7.58
CA ASP A 86 31.63 -16.03 8.89
C ASP A 86 30.37 -16.44 9.66
N PHE A 87 29.57 -17.38 9.13
CA PHE A 87 28.31 -17.80 9.75
C PHE A 87 28.53 -18.81 10.88
N GLU A 88 27.79 -18.64 11.98
CA GLU A 88 27.77 -19.54 13.13
C GLU A 88 26.39 -20.20 13.32
N VAL A 89 26.34 -21.24 14.15
CA VAL A 89 25.05 -21.87 14.52
C VAL A 89 24.24 -20.88 15.35
N GLY A 90 22.98 -20.68 14.96
CA GLY A 90 22.09 -19.67 15.55
C GLY A 90 21.95 -18.41 14.69
N ASP A 91 22.80 -18.20 13.68
CA ASP A 91 22.66 -17.09 12.74
C ASP A 91 21.52 -17.32 11.73
N VAL A 92 21.16 -16.25 11.02
CA VAL A 92 20.20 -16.28 9.92
C VAL A 92 20.91 -15.99 8.61
N VAL A 93 20.67 -16.83 7.60
CA VAL A 93 21.18 -16.64 6.25
C VAL A 93 20.05 -16.31 5.28
N GLU A 94 20.30 -15.34 4.40
CA GLU A 94 19.43 -14.96 3.31
C GLU A 94 19.73 -15.80 2.06
N VAL A 95 18.74 -16.56 1.60
CA VAL A 95 18.85 -17.37 0.38
C VAL A 95 17.95 -16.74 -0.69
N GLU A 96 18.53 -16.32 -1.82
CA GLU A 96 17.73 -15.75 -2.92
C GLU A 96 16.79 -16.80 -3.53
N VAL A 97 15.50 -16.51 -3.51
CA VAL A 97 14.41 -17.38 -4.01
C VAL A 97 13.54 -16.68 -5.05
N THR A 98 14.02 -15.57 -5.64
CA THR A 98 13.31 -14.74 -6.62
C THR A 98 12.76 -15.58 -7.79
N PRO A 99 11.43 -15.75 -7.94
CA PRO A 99 10.87 -16.50 -9.05
C PRO A 99 11.02 -15.72 -10.37
N ARG A 100 11.37 -16.41 -11.46
CA ARG A 100 11.54 -15.77 -12.79
C ARG A 100 10.31 -14.97 -13.28
N LYS A 101 9.11 -15.36 -12.86
CA LYS A 101 7.84 -14.69 -13.25
C LYS A 101 7.37 -13.66 -12.21
N PHE A 102 8.12 -13.43 -11.14
CA PHE A 102 7.70 -12.56 -10.04
C PHE A 102 7.62 -11.09 -10.46
N GLY A 103 8.40 -10.66 -11.46
CA GLY A 103 8.39 -9.29 -11.97
C GLY A 103 6.99 -8.79 -12.41
N ARG A 104 6.15 -9.64 -13.00
CA ARG A 104 4.78 -9.25 -13.39
C ARG A 104 3.88 -9.02 -12.18
N ILE A 105 3.95 -9.93 -11.19
CA ILE A 105 3.22 -9.80 -9.93
C ILE A 105 3.69 -8.52 -9.24
N ALA A 106 5.00 -8.28 -9.25
CA ALA A 106 5.60 -7.13 -8.61
C ALA A 106 5.12 -5.81 -9.21
N ALA A 107 5.11 -5.69 -10.54
CA ALA A 107 4.60 -4.50 -11.22
C ALA A 107 3.11 -4.23 -10.91
N GLN A 108 2.28 -5.28 -10.87
CA GLN A 108 0.85 -5.15 -10.56
C GLN A 108 0.62 -4.71 -9.11
N THR A 109 1.32 -5.34 -8.17
CA THR A 109 1.25 -4.98 -6.75
C THR A 109 1.77 -3.56 -6.52
N ALA A 110 2.90 -3.20 -7.14
CA ALA A 110 3.46 -1.85 -7.04
C ALA A 110 2.46 -0.78 -7.49
N LYS A 111 1.84 -0.97 -8.66
CA LYS A 111 0.78 -0.08 -9.15
C LYS A 111 -0.36 0.07 -8.15
N GLN A 112 -0.82 -1.03 -7.56
CA GLN A 112 -1.91 -1.00 -6.59
C GLN A 112 -1.54 -0.23 -5.32
N VAL A 113 -0.35 -0.49 -4.76
CA VAL A 113 0.16 0.18 -3.55
C VAL A 113 0.33 1.66 -3.79
N VAL A 114 0.94 2.03 -4.92
CA VAL A 114 1.12 3.44 -5.31
C VAL A 114 -0.23 4.15 -5.39
N MET A 115 -1.20 3.58 -6.11
CA MET A 115 -2.53 4.16 -6.23
C MET A 115 -3.24 4.27 -4.87
N GLN A 116 -2.98 3.34 -3.94
CA GLN A 116 -3.51 3.41 -2.59
C GLN A 116 -2.87 4.55 -1.80
N ARG A 117 -1.54 4.68 -1.81
CA ARG A 117 -0.80 5.74 -1.13
C ARG A 117 -1.17 7.13 -1.64
N ILE A 118 -1.38 7.27 -2.95
CA ILE A 118 -1.89 8.52 -3.54
C ILE A 118 -3.27 8.86 -2.96
N ARG A 119 -4.20 7.91 -2.91
CA ARG A 119 -5.53 8.15 -2.31
C ARG A 119 -5.46 8.48 -0.82
N GLU A 120 -4.56 7.84 -0.06
CA GLU A 120 -4.36 8.12 1.36
C GLU A 120 -3.83 9.54 1.58
N ALA A 121 -2.83 9.96 0.80
CA ALA A 121 -2.32 11.33 0.85
C ALA A 121 -3.40 12.37 0.46
N GLU A 122 -4.17 12.09 -0.59
CA GLU A 122 -5.28 12.95 -1.00
C GLU A 122 -6.36 13.05 0.09
N ARG A 123 -6.69 11.94 0.76
CA ARG A 123 -7.62 11.93 1.90
C ARG A 123 -7.11 12.75 3.07
N GLY A 124 -5.81 12.70 3.38
CA GLY A 124 -5.21 13.53 4.43
C GLY A 124 -5.39 15.02 4.17
N ILE A 125 -5.09 15.46 2.93
CA ILE A 125 -5.26 16.86 2.51
C ILE A 125 -6.74 17.28 2.59
N ILE A 126 -7.64 16.43 2.11
CA ILE A 126 -9.09 16.67 2.18
C ILE A 126 -9.53 16.81 3.64
N PHE A 127 -9.09 15.92 4.52
CA PHE A 127 -9.43 15.96 5.93
C PHE A 127 -8.98 17.28 6.57
N GLU A 128 -7.74 17.71 6.35
CA GLU A 128 -7.24 19.00 6.84
C GLU A 128 -8.06 20.18 6.30
N GLU A 129 -8.42 20.16 5.01
CA GLU A 129 -9.22 21.22 4.39
C GLU A 129 -10.60 21.36 5.05
N TYR A 130 -11.33 20.26 5.25
CA TYR A 130 -12.69 20.32 5.82
C TYR A 130 -12.70 20.39 7.35
N SER A 131 -11.68 19.88 8.04
CA SER A 131 -11.53 20.08 9.49
C SER A 131 -11.36 21.55 9.84
N SER A 132 -10.75 22.35 8.95
CA SER A 132 -10.66 23.81 9.16
C SER A 132 -11.97 24.57 8.97
N LYS A 133 -12.99 23.91 8.41
CA LYS A 133 -14.32 24.46 8.11
C LYS A 133 -15.39 23.91 9.06
N GLU A 134 -14.97 23.36 10.21
CA GLU A 134 -15.89 22.93 11.26
C GLU A 134 -16.73 24.13 11.70
N GLU A 135 -18.05 23.96 11.80
CA GLU A 135 -19.03 25.02 12.06
C GLU A 135 -19.30 26.01 10.91
N ASP A 136 -18.71 25.81 9.73
CA ASP A 136 -19.02 26.59 8.55
C ASP A 136 -20.18 25.99 7.73
N ILE A 137 -20.90 26.87 7.03
CA ILE A 137 -21.90 26.47 6.04
C ILE A 137 -21.23 26.45 4.67
N ILE A 138 -21.25 25.28 4.02
CA ILE A 138 -20.75 25.10 2.66
C ILE A 138 -21.87 24.68 1.71
N SER A 139 -21.75 25.08 0.45
CA SER A 139 -22.63 24.62 -0.63
C SER A 139 -22.10 23.32 -1.24
N GLY A 140 -22.99 22.36 -1.43
CA GLY A 140 -22.72 21.12 -2.16
C GLY A 140 -23.82 20.80 -3.16
N VAL A 141 -23.54 19.86 -4.06
CA VAL A 141 -24.51 19.38 -5.05
C VAL A 141 -24.95 17.97 -4.66
N VAL A 142 -26.25 17.74 -4.58
CA VAL A 142 -26.79 16.40 -4.34
C VAL A 142 -26.38 15.48 -5.50
N SER A 143 -25.56 14.48 -5.23
CA SER A 143 -25.05 13.59 -6.28
C SER A 143 -25.92 12.35 -6.43
N ARG A 144 -26.26 11.69 -5.32
CA ARG A 144 -27.03 10.44 -5.31
C ARG A 144 -27.71 10.20 -3.96
N PHE A 145 -28.60 9.20 -3.95
CA PHE A 145 -29.27 8.72 -2.75
C PHE A 145 -28.79 7.31 -2.42
N GLU A 146 -28.38 7.10 -1.17
CA GLU A 146 -28.01 5.77 -0.67
C GLU A 146 -28.96 5.37 0.47
N ARG A 147 -29.92 4.49 0.16
CA ARG A 147 -31.02 4.09 1.04
C ARG A 147 -31.87 5.29 1.47
N LYS A 148 -31.57 5.87 2.64
CA LYS A 148 -32.23 7.08 3.17
C LYS A 148 -31.26 8.25 3.32
N ASN A 149 -29.97 8.03 3.07
CA ASN A 149 -28.96 9.08 3.13
C ASN A 149 -28.93 9.83 1.80
N VAL A 150 -28.73 11.15 1.87
CA VAL A 150 -28.43 11.97 0.71
C VAL A 150 -26.91 12.12 0.63
N ILE A 151 -26.32 11.82 -0.51
CA ILE A 151 -24.90 12.03 -0.75
C ILE A 151 -24.74 13.37 -1.46
N ILE A 152 -23.92 14.24 -0.89
CA ILE A 152 -23.70 15.60 -1.35
C ILE A 152 -22.23 15.73 -1.76
N GLU A 153 -21.98 16.13 -3.00
CA GLU A 153 -20.66 16.38 -3.55
C GLU A 153 -20.20 17.80 -3.19
N LEU A 154 -19.02 17.91 -2.57
CA LEU A 154 -18.44 19.16 -2.08
C LEU A 154 -17.20 19.58 -2.89
N GLY A 155 -17.09 19.08 -4.12
CA GLY A 155 -15.92 19.24 -4.98
C GLY A 155 -14.94 18.08 -4.79
N ARG A 156 -14.02 18.18 -3.82
CA ARG A 156 -12.98 17.14 -3.60
C ARG A 156 -13.40 16.04 -2.61
N ALA A 157 -14.53 16.21 -1.94
CA ALA A 157 -15.07 15.26 -0.98
C ALA A 157 -16.57 15.00 -1.20
N GLU A 158 -17.07 13.94 -0.58
CA GLU A 158 -18.49 13.64 -0.47
C GLU A 158 -18.92 13.73 1.00
N ALA A 159 -20.04 14.40 1.26
CA ALA A 159 -20.72 14.40 2.55
C ALA A 159 -21.93 13.47 2.52
N ILE A 160 -22.21 12.87 3.67
CA ILE A 160 -23.39 12.03 3.88
C ILE A 160 -24.34 12.84 4.77
N LEU A 161 -25.54 13.13 4.27
CA LEU A 161 -26.61 13.76 5.03
C LEU A 161 -27.62 12.69 5.47
N PRO A 162 -27.52 12.17 6.71
CA PRO A 162 -28.42 11.16 7.22
C PRO A 162 -29.84 11.72 7.44
N PRO A 163 -30.87 10.87 7.50
CA PRO A 163 -32.26 11.31 7.71
C PRO A 163 -32.50 12.15 8.96
N SER A 164 -31.68 11.96 9.99
CA SER A 164 -31.75 12.72 11.25
C SER A 164 -31.31 14.17 11.10
N GLU A 165 -30.49 14.48 10.09
CA GLU A 165 -29.92 15.81 9.84
C GLU A 165 -30.56 16.50 8.63
N GLN A 166 -31.45 15.80 7.91
CA GLN A 166 -32.23 16.37 6.82
C GLN A 166 -33.30 17.33 7.36
N THR A 167 -33.50 18.45 6.68
CA THR A 167 -34.56 19.39 7.02
C THR A 167 -35.93 18.72 6.89
N PRO A 168 -36.76 18.69 7.95
CA PRO A 168 -38.08 18.07 7.88
C PRO A 168 -38.96 18.68 6.78
N GLY A 169 -39.40 17.84 5.83
CA GLY A 169 -40.29 18.25 4.74
C GLY A 169 -39.59 18.81 3.50
N GLU A 170 -38.27 18.97 3.52
CA GLU A 170 -37.48 19.32 2.34
C GLU A 170 -37.36 18.11 1.40
N LYS A 171 -37.44 18.36 0.08
CA LYS A 171 -37.24 17.34 -0.95
C LYS A 171 -35.93 17.61 -1.65
N TYR A 172 -34.99 16.70 -1.51
CA TYR A 172 -33.74 16.72 -2.25
C TYR A 172 -33.94 16.02 -3.60
N ASN A 173 -33.43 16.62 -4.69
CA ASN A 173 -33.30 15.96 -5.99
C ASN A 173 -31.83 15.88 -6.40
N ILE A 174 -31.52 14.94 -7.28
CA ILE A 174 -30.18 14.84 -7.87
C ILE A 174 -29.89 16.14 -8.64
N HIS A 175 -28.68 16.67 -8.45
CA HIS A 175 -28.16 17.93 -8.98
C HIS A 175 -28.67 19.22 -8.31
N ASP A 176 -29.47 19.11 -7.24
CA ASP A 176 -29.84 20.29 -6.46
C ASP A 176 -28.63 20.82 -5.67
N LEU A 177 -28.54 22.16 -5.58
CA LEU A 177 -27.62 22.83 -4.68
C LEU A 177 -28.22 22.85 -3.27
N SER A 178 -27.48 22.33 -2.31
CA SER A 178 -27.87 22.31 -0.90
C SER A 178 -26.78 22.95 -0.05
N LEU A 179 -27.20 23.78 0.91
CA LEU A 179 -26.32 24.31 1.94
C LEU A 179 -26.27 23.31 3.08
N ILE A 180 -25.07 22.96 3.53
CA ILE A 180 -24.84 22.07 4.65
C ILE A 180 -23.91 22.72 5.66
N HIS A 181 -24.12 22.41 6.92
CA HIS A 181 -23.22 22.77 8.01
C HIS A 181 -22.26 21.60 8.24
N ILE A 182 -20.95 21.85 8.29
CA ILE A 182 -19.94 20.84 8.61
C ILE A 182 -19.81 20.67 10.12
#